data_AF-A0A660NSS2-F1
#
_entry.id   AF-A0A660NSS2-F1
#
_cell.length_a   1.000
_cell.length_b   1.000
_cell.length_c   1.000
_cell.angle_alpha   90.00
_cell.angle_beta   90.00
_cell.angle_gamma   90.00
#
_symmetry.space_group_name_H-M   'P 1'
#
loop_
_entity.id
_entity.type
_entity.pdbx_description
1 polymer ?
#
loop_
_entity_poly.entity_id
_entity_poly.type
_entity_poly.pdbx_seq_one_letter_code
_entity_poly.pdbx_strand_id
1 'polypeptide(L)'
;FKIPVKRLSADGALEVPVTFEAGTGNIFTVSNKAVFEAGKTEGYIQVTYNIDDVKMGKYVGGKITLDPTYVSPYGAGTFTFVAGSTEFGASVWKKIGTGVLTISDPDNDLGHFFNKEGKKWLLLDNPAQLSNRVLYQNTENPQEYKIEPYIKDGFAMTFTVNSETNRIFFKDVDTGLRGQNDAVVYANCLEVLSPGAEDKINKPSVYDKANKTLTFSTAYTGANAKGIYAVEMETFVYE
;
A
#
# COMPACT_ATOMS: atom_id res chain seq x y z
N PHE A 1 4.81 8.64 24.20
CA PHE A 1 5.68 7.55 24.69
C PHE A 1 6.86 8.14 25.45
N LYS A 2 7.61 7.32 26.20
CA LYS A 2 8.74 7.79 27.03
C LYS A 2 10.07 7.35 26.41
N ILE A 3 11.06 8.24 26.37
CA ILE A 3 12.44 7.90 25.99
C ILE A 3 13.27 7.76 27.27
N PRO A 4 13.84 6.58 27.56
CA PRO A 4 14.67 6.39 28.74
C PRO A 4 16.04 7.06 28.57
N VAL A 5 16.51 7.70 29.62
CA VAL A 5 17.84 8.33 29.72
C VAL A 5 18.53 7.79 30.96
N LYS A 6 19.80 7.42 30.83
CA LYS A 6 20.61 6.86 31.91
C LYS A 6 21.66 7.83 32.39
N ARG A 7 21.88 7.86 33.71
CA ARG A 7 22.94 8.59 34.42
C ARG A 7 23.78 7.63 35.28
N LEU A 8 25.04 7.98 35.52
CA LEU A 8 25.97 7.13 36.28
C LEU A 8 25.75 7.15 37.80
N SER A 9 25.31 8.29 38.36
CA SER A 9 25.04 8.42 39.80
C SER A 9 23.56 8.71 40.08
N ALA A 10 23.05 8.21 41.21
CA ALA A 10 21.65 8.31 41.62
C ALA A 10 21.41 9.34 42.75
N ASP A 11 22.30 10.34 42.85
CA ASP A 11 22.31 11.34 43.93
C ASP A 11 21.08 12.24 43.89
N GLY A 12 19.98 11.77 44.48
CA GLY A 12 18.72 12.51 44.59
C GLY A 12 17.95 12.65 43.27
N ALA A 13 16.77 13.25 43.36
CA ALA A 13 15.97 13.57 42.18
C ALA A 13 16.69 14.65 41.35
N LEU A 14 16.62 14.55 40.02
CA LEU A 14 17.33 15.43 39.11
C LEU A 14 16.49 15.72 37.88
N GLU A 15 16.50 16.98 37.43
CA GLU A 15 15.94 17.39 36.15
C GLU A 15 17.06 17.85 35.23
N VAL A 16 17.18 17.23 34.06
CA VAL A 16 18.21 17.54 33.07
C VAL A 16 17.57 18.28 31.90
N PRO A 17 18.03 19.49 31.54
CA PRO A 17 17.52 20.23 30.39
C PRO A 17 17.63 19.44 29.08
N VAL A 18 16.61 19.56 28.23
CA VAL A 18 16.53 18.92 26.91
C VAL A 18 16.12 19.95 25.87
N THR A 19 16.87 20.00 24.77
CA THR A 19 16.53 20.80 23.60
C THR A 19 15.96 19.89 22.50
N PHE A 20 14.84 20.30 21.90
CA PHE A 20 14.22 19.58 20.79
C PHE A 20 14.15 20.48 19.55
N GLU A 21 14.67 19.96 18.44
CA GLU A 21 14.55 20.54 17.12
C GLU A 21 13.63 19.65 16.28
N ALA A 22 12.44 20.18 15.97
CA ALA A 22 11.41 19.45 15.24
C ALA A 22 11.84 19.21 13.79
N GLY A 23 11.68 17.97 13.31
CA GLY A 23 11.82 17.67 11.89
C GLY A 23 10.64 18.22 11.08
N THR A 24 10.84 18.38 9.76
CA THR A 24 9.74 18.74 8.85
C THR A 24 8.63 17.70 8.94
N GLY A 25 7.42 18.14 9.26
CA GLY A 25 6.25 17.26 9.44
C GLY A 25 6.09 16.67 10.85
N ASN A 26 6.85 17.13 11.85
CA ASN A 26 6.72 16.68 13.24
C ASN A 26 5.37 17.06 13.86
N ILE A 27 4.76 16.10 14.57
CA ILE A 27 3.53 16.27 15.39
C ILE A 27 3.80 16.07 16.88
N PHE A 28 5.03 15.74 17.25
CA PHE A 28 5.37 15.41 18.63
C PHE A 28 5.75 16.66 19.41
N THR A 29 5.27 16.71 20.64
CA THR A 29 5.76 17.61 21.68
C THR A 29 6.72 16.82 22.57
N VAL A 30 7.93 17.33 22.74
CA VAL A 30 8.96 16.73 23.59
C VAL A 30 9.12 17.58 24.84
N SER A 31 9.17 16.95 26.02
CA SER A 31 9.43 17.68 27.26
C SER A 31 10.80 18.35 27.22
N ASN A 32 10.88 19.59 27.69
CA ASN A 32 12.12 20.36 27.77
C ASN A 32 13.09 19.89 28.88
N LYS A 33 12.78 18.77 29.52
CA LYS A 33 13.61 18.13 30.54
C LYS A 33 13.43 16.62 30.55
N ALA A 34 14.49 15.92 30.95
CA ALA A 34 14.44 14.54 31.42
C ALA A 34 14.34 14.53 32.96
N VAL A 35 13.43 13.74 33.51
CA VAL A 35 13.20 13.68 34.96
C VAL A 35 13.71 12.35 35.53
N PHE A 36 14.55 12.44 36.55
CA PHE A 36 15.06 11.31 37.33
C PHE A 36 14.50 11.37 38.75
N GLU A 37 13.87 10.30 39.20
CA GLU A 37 13.45 10.17 40.59
C GLU A 37 14.64 9.90 41.52
N ALA A 38 14.48 10.22 42.82
CA ALA A 38 15.53 10.01 43.81
C ALA A 38 15.94 8.53 43.88
N GLY A 39 17.24 8.26 43.86
CA GLY A 39 17.78 6.90 43.89
C GLY A 39 17.64 6.13 42.57
N LYS A 40 17.17 6.75 41.48
CA LYS A 40 17.09 6.12 40.15
C LYS A 40 18.22 6.58 39.23
N THR A 41 18.83 5.63 38.53
CA THR A 41 19.81 5.88 37.45
C THR A 41 19.16 5.98 36.06
N GLU A 42 17.86 5.67 35.97
CA GLU A 42 17.05 5.85 34.77
C GLU A 42 16.01 6.94 35.00
N GLY A 43 15.93 7.88 34.05
CA GLY A 43 14.93 8.94 33.97
C GLY A 43 14.27 8.95 32.60
N TYR A 44 13.28 9.81 32.41
CA TYR A 44 12.49 9.82 31.17
C TYR A 44 12.32 11.21 30.58
N ILE A 45 12.44 11.27 29.25
CA ILE A 45 11.91 12.37 28.43
C ILE A 45 10.51 11.96 28.01
N GLN A 46 9.53 12.85 28.20
CA GLN A 46 8.18 12.61 27.72
C GLN A 46 8.00 13.10 26.29
N VAL A 47 7.41 12.25 25.46
CA VAL A 47 7.02 12.57 24.09
C VAL A 47 5.51 12.39 23.98
N THR A 48 4.80 13.48 23.75
CA THR A 48 3.35 13.48 23.54
C THR A 48 3.03 13.91 22.12
N TYR A 49 1.80 13.68 21.70
CA TYR A 49 1.23 14.25 20.48
C TYR A 49 -0.25 14.48 20.76
N ASN A 50 -0.83 15.46 20.09
CA ASN A 50 -2.28 15.59 20.06
C ASN A 50 -2.81 14.66 18.98
N ILE A 51 -3.83 13.86 19.31
CA ILE A 51 -4.45 12.95 18.34
C ILE A 51 -5.11 13.71 17.18
N ASP A 52 -5.60 14.93 17.43
CA ASP A 52 -6.25 15.77 16.41
C ASP A 52 -5.24 16.34 15.39
N ASP A 53 -3.96 16.44 15.77
CA ASP A 53 -2.88 16.91 14.89
C ASP A 53 -2.31 15.77 14.02
N VAL A 54 -2.73 14.53 14.27
CA VAL A 54 -2.35 13.38 13.46
C VAL A 54 -3.07 13.45 12.10
N LYS A 55 -2.29 13.75 11.06
CA LYS A 55 -2.65 13.64 9.65
C LYS A 55 -2.10 12.34 9.03
N MET A 56 -2.27 12.13 7.73
CA MET A 56 -1.65 11.01 7.05
C MET A 56 -0.19 11.34 6.66
N GLY A 57 0.76 10.44 6.92
CA GLY A 57 2.14 10.60 6.46
C GLY A 57 3.18 9.82 7.26
N LYS A 58 4.42 9.79 6.76
CA LYS A 58 5.59 9.39 7.56
C LYS A 58 5.97 10.54 8.46
N TYR A 59 5.85 10.34 9.76
CA TYR A 59 6.24 11.34 10.74
C TYR A 59 7.73 11.26 11.02
N VAL A 60 8.42 12.35 10.72
CA VAL A 60 9.77 12.55 11.25
C VAL A 60 9.59 13.08 12.66
N GLY A 61 10.22 12.44 13.65
CA GLY A 61 10.23 12.95 15.02
C GLY A 61 11.05 14.23 15.08
N GLY A 62 12.33 14.07 15.37
CA GLY A 62 13.27 15.19 15.34
C GLY A 62 14.54 14.89 16.10
N LYS A 63 15.35 15.94 16.29
CA LYS A 63 16.64 15.86 16.95
C LYS A 63 16.52 16.31 18.40
N ILE A 64 16.90 15.44 19.32
CA ILE A 64 16.99 15.73 20.75
C ILE A 64 18.46 15.91 21.13
N THR A 65 18.73 16.98 21.86
CA THR A 65 20.06 17.30 22.41
C THR A 65 19.97 17.39 23.93
N LEU A 66 20.88 16.73 24.62
CA LEU A 66 21.07 16.75 26.06
C LEU A 66 22.57 16.71 26.39
N ASP A 67 22.93 16.83 27.66
CA ASP A 67 24.32 16.73 28.08
C ASP A 67 24.91 15.34 27.73
N PRO A 68 26.12 15.27 27.14
CA PRO A 68 26.72 14.03 26.64
C PRO A 68 27.09 13.01 27.73
N THR A 69 27.08 13.40 29.01
CA THR A 69 27.26 12.49 30.14
C THR A 69 26.07 11.54 30.35
N TYR A 70 24.94 11.81 29.69
CA TYR A 70 23.73 10.99 29.73
C TYR A 70 23.56 10.19 28.43
N VAL A 71 23.09 8.95 28.59
CA VAL A 71 22.97 8.00 27.47
C VAL A 71 21.52 7.57 27.28
N SER A 72 21.04 7.57 26.04
CA SER A 72 19.75 6.99 25.66
C SER A 72 19.95 5.76 24.75
N PRO A 73 18.93 4.93 24.51
CA PRO A 73 18.99 3.85 23.52
C PRO A 73 19.30 4.34 22.09
N TYR A 74 19.15 5.64 21.82
CA TYR A 74 19.34 6.24 20.51
C TYR A 74 20.70 6.98 20.38
N GLY A 75 21.52 7.01 21.44
CA GLY A 75 22.83 7.65 21.46
C GLY A 75 23.07 8.52 22.70
N ALA A 76 24.31 9.02 22.83
CA ALA A 76 24.75 9.96 23.86
C ALA A 76 24.79 11.39 23.32
N GLY A 77 24.35 12.37 24.13
CA GLY A 77 24.40 13.81 23.83
C GLY A 77 23.43 14.30 22.75
N THR A 78 23.41 13.70 21.57
CA THR A 78 22.51 14.09 20.48
C THR A 78 22.01 12.86 19.74
N PHE A 79 20.69 12.75 19.57
CA PHE A 79 20.09 11.65 18.84
C PHE A 79 18.84 12.07 18.08
N THR A 80 18.54 11.34 17.01
CA THR A 80 17.30 11.50 16.23
C THR A 80 16.38 10.33 16.53
N PHE A 81 15.12 10.60 16.84
CA PHE A 81 14.11 9.55 16.87
C PHE A 81 13.22 9.65 15.63
N VAL A 82 12.94 8.50 15.04
CA VAL A 82 11.93 8.35 13.98
C VAL A 82 10.69 7.78 14.66
N ALA A 83 9.58 8.51 14.60
CA ALA A 83 8.32 7.94 14.96
C ALA A 83 7.84 7.11 13.77
N GLY A 84 7.60 5.82 13.97
CA GLY A 84 7.10 4.96 12.90
C GLY A 84 5.81 5.49 12.27
N SER A 85 5.40 4.88 11.16
CA SER A 85 4.05 5.06 10.63
C SER A 85 3.03 4.65 11.70
N THR A 86 2.15 5.56 12.11
CA THR A 86 1.03 5.20 12.99
C THR A 86 -0.04 4.45 12.18
N GLU A 87 -0.54 3.32 12.70
CA GLU A 87 -1.74 2.62 12.18
C GLU A 87 -3.04 3.45 12.29
N PHE A 88 -2.97 4.65 12.90
CA PHE A 88 -4.11 5.53 13.20
C PHE A 88 -4.40 6.62 12.14
N GLY A 89 -3.82 6.51 10.94
CA GLY A 89 -4.30 7.29 9.80
C GLY A 89 -5.47 6.58 9.14
N ALA A 90 -6.61 7.25 8.96
CA ALA A 90 -7.66 6.73 8.09
C ALA A 90 -7.03 6.41 6.73
N SER A 91 -7.09 5.14 6.32
CA SER A 91 -6.64 4.71 5.00
C SER A 91 -7.20 5.66 3.94
N VAL A 92 -6.36 6.19 3.04
CA VAL A 92 -6.84 6.92 1.84
C VAL A 92 -7.74 6.04 0.98
N TRP A 93 -7.72 4.73 1.22
CA TRP A 93 -8.59 3.78 0.58
C TRP A 93 -9.89 3.67 1.36
N LYS A 94 -10.93 4.34 0.85
CA LYS A 94 -12.30 4.15 1.31
C LYS A 94 -12.87 2.88 0.69
N LYS A 95 -13.37 1.96 1.53
CA LYS A 95 -14.08 0.76 1.05
C LYS A 95 -15.34 1.19 0.29
N ILE A 96 -15.49 0.65 -0.92
CA ILE A 96 -16.67 0.82 -1.77
C ILE A 96 -17.61 -0.37 -1.61
N GLY A 97 -17.07 -1.59 -1.62
CA GLY A 97 -17.87 -2.80 -1.54
C GLY A 97 -17.00 -4.04 -1.43
N THR A 98 -17.65 -5.17 -1.16
CA THR A 98 -17.01 -6.49 -1.18
C THR A 98 -17.66 -7.32 -2.28
N GLY A 99 -16.86 -8.10 -3.00
CA GLY A 99 -17.31 -8.78 -4.20
C GLY A 99 -16.56 -10.06 -4.52
N VAL A 100 -16.87 -10.57 -5.70
CA VAL A 100 -16.31 -11.79 -6.29
C VAL A 100 -15.62 -11.42 -7.58
N LEU A 101 -14.34 -11.77 -7.70
CA LEU A 101 -13.58 -11.71 -8.95
C LEU A 101 -13.69 -13.06 -9.66
N THR A 102 -14.11 -13.06 -10.92
CA THR A 102 -14.13 -14.27 -11.77
C THR A 102 -12.96 -14.20 -12.73
N ILE A 103 -12.11 -15.22 -12.70
CA ILE A 103 -10.93 -15.36 -13.56
C ILE A 103 -10.96 -16.71 -14.28
N SER A 104 -10.24 -16.78 -15.40
CA SER A 104 -10.07 -17.99 -16.20
C SER A 104 -11.37 -18.66 -16.65
N ASP A 105 -12.39 -17.84 -16.93
CA ASP A 105 -13.62 -18.28 -17.59
C ASP A 105 -13.34 -18.54 -19.09
N PRO A 106 -13.57 -19.77 -19.60
CA PRO A 106 -13.36 -20.11 -21.01
C PRO A 106 -14.09 -19.20 -22.01
N ASP A 107 -15.27 -18.68 -21.66
CA ASP A 107 -16.03 -17.78 -22.53
C ASP A 107 -15.39 -16.38 -22.62
N ASN A 108 -14.45 -16.10 -21.72
CA ASN A 108 -13.70 -14.86 -21.60
C ASN A 108 -12.22 -15.02 -21.98
N ASP A 109 -11.84 -16.13 -22.61
CA ASP A 109 -10.50 -16.31 -23.18
C ASP A 109 -10.29 -15.34 -24.35
N LEU A 110 -9.34 -14.41 -24.23
CA LEU A 110 -8.98 -13.47 -25.29
C LEU A 110 -7.77 -13.96 -26.11
N GLY A 111 -7.18 -15.09 -25.73
CA GLY A 111 -6.02 -15.70 -26.40
C GLY A 111 -6.23 -15.99 -27.87
N HIS A 112 -7.47 -16.28 -28.27
CA HIS A 112 -7.84 -16.54 -29.66
C HIS A 112 -7.61 -15.35 -30.60
N PHE A 113 -7.47 -14.13 -30.07
CA PHE A 113 -7.06 -12.96 -30.85
C PHE A 113 -5.55 -12.91 -31.13
N PHE A 114 -4.75 -13.64 -30.33
CA PHE A 114 -3.29 -13.61 -30.37
C PHE A 114 -2.67 -14.91 -30.89
N ASN A 115 -3.43 -16.02 -30.85
CA ASN A 115 -3.00 -17.30 -31.38
C ASN A 115 -4.05 -17.88 -32.34
N LYS A 116 -3.58 -18.51 -33.42
CA LYS A 116 -4.42 -19.21 -34.40
C LYS A 116 -4.48 -20.73 -34.15
N GLU A 117 -3.81 -21.20 -33.10
CA GLU A 117 -3.66 -22.63 -32.80
C GLU A 117 -4.80 -23.19 -31.93
N GLY A 118 -5.75 -22.36 -31.52
CA GLY A 118 -6.88 -22.79 -30.68
C GLY A 118 -6.48 -23.17 -29.26
N LYS A 119 -5.28 -22.79 -28.81
CA LYS A 119 -4.81 -23.02 -27.44
C LYS A 119 -5.43 -21.97 -26.53
N LYS A 120 -6.02 -22.41 -25.42
CA LYS A 120 -6.55 -21.48 -24.42
C LYS A 120 -5.43 -20.73 -23.74
N TRP A 121 -5.55 -19.41 -23.59
CA TRP A 121 -4.59 -18.58 -22.86
C TRP A 121 -5.25 -18.01 -21.62
N LEU A 122 -5.70 -18.92 -20.76
CA LEU A 122 -6.25 -18.60 -19.45
C LEU A 122 -5.14 -18.68 -18.39
N LEU A 123 -5.25 -17.85 -17.35
CA LEU A 123 -4.27 -17.83 -16.27
C LEU A 123 -4.23 -19.15 -15.49
N LEU A 124 -5.40 -19.74 -15.25
CA LEU A 124 -5.59 -20.99 -14.53
C LEU A 124 -6.21 -22.05 -15.45
N ASP A 125 -5.91 -23.31 -15.17
CA ASP A 125 -6.46 -24.45 -15.93
C ASP A 125 -7.99 -24.58 -15.79
N ASN A 126 -8.55 -24.08 -14.68
CA ASN A 126 -9.98 -24.11 -14.39
C ASN A 126 -10.47 -22.71 -13.97
N PRO A 127 -11.73 -22.36 -14.31
CA PRO A 127 -12.35 -21.12 -13.84
C PRO A 127 -12.30 -21.02 -12.31
N ALA A 128 -12.07 -19.82 -11.80
CA ALA A 128 -12.07 -19.55 -10.37
C ALA A 128 -12.94 -18.35 -10.02
N GLN A 129 -13.74 -18.53 -8.95
CA GLN A 129 -14.49 -17.47 -8.30
C GLN A 129 -13.79 -17.11 -6.99
N LEU A 130 -13.26 -15.90 -6.99
CA LEU A 130 -12.41 -15.34 -5.97
C LEU A 130 -13.24 -14.39 -5.08
N SER A 131 -13.89 -14.95 -4.05
CA SER A 131 -14.76 -14.22 -3.10
C SER A 131 -14.00 -13.38 -2.06
N ASN A 132 -14.69 -12.47 -1.36
CA ASN A 132 -14.14 -11.60 -0.31
C ASN A 132 -13.06 -10.61 -0.81
N ARG A 133 -13.14 -10.23 -2.09
CA ARG A 133 -12.31 -9.19 -2.70
C ARG A 133 -12.93 -7.85 -2.37
N VAL A 134 -12.14 -6.91 -1.84
CA VAL A 134 -12.66 -5.61 -1.41
C VAL A 134 -12.25 -4.55 -2.41
N LEU A 135 -13.22 -3.84 -2.97
CA LEU A 135 -13.00 -2.67 -3.80
C LEU A 135 -12.84 -1.44 -2.92
N TYR A 136 -11.78 -0.67 -3.17
CA TYR A 136 -11.53 0.60 -2.55
C TYR A 136 -11.38 1.71 -3.58
N GLN A 137 -11.72 2.93 -3.18
CA GLN A 137 -11.44 4.15 -3.92
C GLN A 137 -10.52 5.04 -3.09
N ASN A 138 -9.53 5.64 -3.75
CA ASN A 138 -8.66 6.62 -3.11
C ASN A 138 -9.44 7.93 -2.85
N THR A 139 -9.44 8.41 -1.60
CA THR A 139 -10.14 9.64 -1.18
C THR A 139 -9.44 10.91 -1.62
N GLU A 140 -8.14 10.86 -1.88
CA GLU A 140 -7.35 11.99 -2.36
C GLU A 140 -7.33 12.05 -3.89
N ASN A 141 -7.41 10.89 -4.56
CA ASN A 141 -7.54 10.78 -6.00
C ASN A 141 -8.75 9.90 -6.38
N PRO A 142 -9.94 10.49 -6.60
CA PRO A 142 -11.15 9.72 -6.89
C PRO A 142 -11.13 8.88 -8.19
N GLN A 143 -10.10 9.05 -9.03
CA GLN A 143 -9.88 8.23 -10.22
C GLN A 143 -9.05 6.98 -9.94
N GLU A 144 -8.48 6.83 -8.74
CA GLU A 144 -7.64 5.70 -8.38
C GLU A 144 -8.42 4.72 -7.48
N TYR A 145 -8.29 3.43 -7.80
CA TYR A 145 -9.02 2.35 -7.16
C TYR A 145 -8.06 1.18 -6.91
N LYS A 146 -8.45 0.30 -5.97
CA LYS A 146 -7.81 -1.01 -5.84
C LYS A 146 -8.79 -2.11 -5.48
N ILE A 147 -8.48 -3.33 -5.88
CA ILE A 147 -9.08 -4.56 -5.37
C ILE A 147 -8.05 -5.28 -4.50
N GLU A 148 -8.43 -5.62 -3.26
CA GLU A 148 -7.54 -6.30 -2.32
C GLU A 148 -8.28 -7.40 -1.52
N PRO A 149 -7.73 -8.62 -1.42
CA PRO A 149 -6.61 -9.11 -2.24
C PRO A 149 -7.04 -9.23 -3.71
N TYR A 150 -6.09 -9.18 -4.65
CA TYR A 150 -6.35 -9.47 -6.06
C TYR A 150 -6.44 -11.00 -6.29
N ILE A 151 -5.34 -11.63 -6.70
CA ILE A 151 -5.24 -13.09 -6.88
C ILE A 151 -4.70 -13.74 -5.60
N LYS A 152 -3.56 -13.27 -5.09
CA LYS A 152 -2.93 -13.75 -3.86
C LYS A 152 -3.08 -12.77 -2.71
N ASP A 153 -3.18 -13.30 -1.49
CA ASP A 153 -3.21 -12.50 -0.27
C ASP A 153 -1.94 -11.65 -0.14
N GLY A 154 -2.11 -10.39 0.28
CA GLY A 154 -1.02 -9.42 0.38
C GLY A 154 -0.69 -8.69 -0.93
N PHE A 155 -1.37 -9.02 -2.03
CA PHE A 155 -1.21 -8.35 -3.33
C PHE A 155 -2.52 -7.67 -3.74
N ALA A 156 -2.43 -6.40 -4.12
CA ALA A 156 -3.58 -5.61 -4.56
C ALA A 156 -3.48 -5.28 -6.05
N MET A 157 -4.62 -5.23 -6.72
CA MET A 157 -4.72 -4.71 -8.08
C MET A 157 -5.08 -3.24 -8.00
N THR A 158 -4.11 -2.36 -8.24
CA THR A 158 -4.34 -0.92 -8.35
C THR A 158 -4.59 -0.55 -9.80
N PHE A 159 -5.59 0.31 -10.03
CA PHE A 159 -5.97 0.77 -11.36
C PHE A 159 -6.55 2.18 -11.30
N THR A 160 -6.60 2.84 -12.46
CA THR A 160 -7.27 4.12 -12.62
C THR A 160 -8.53 3.97 -13.45
N VAL A 161 -9.50 4.85 -13.22
CA VAL A 161 -10.75 4.94 -13.96
C VAL A 161 -10.85 6.35 -14.53
N ASN A 162 -10.90 6.45 -15.86
CA ASN A 162 -11.17 7.71 -16.53
C ASN A 162 -12.60 8.18 -16.22
N SER A 163 -12.76 9.39 -15.70
CA SER A 163 -14.06 9.90 -15.22
C SER A 163 -15.10 10.16 -16.32
N GLU A 164 -14.67 10.33 -17.56
CA GLU A 164 -15.55 10.66 -18.70
C GLU A 164 -16.04 9.40 -19.41
N THR A 165 -15.18 8.40 -19.53
CA THR A 165 -15.42 7.19 -20.32
C THR A 165 -15.66 5.94 -19.46
N ASN A 166 -15.40 6.02 -18.15
CA ASN A 166 -15.33 4.89 -17.22
C ASN A 166 -14.32 3.80 -17.62
N ARG A 167 -13.37 4.11 -18.51
CA ARG A 167 -12.32 3.18 -18.92
C ARG A 167 -11.34 2.94 -17.80
N ILE A 168 -11.01 1.68 -17.58
CA ILE A 168 -10.04 1.23 -16.59
C ILE A 168 -8.66 1.12 -17.25
N PHE A 169 -7.63 1.56 -16.56
CA PHE A 169 -6.24 1.36 -16.96
C PHE A 169 -5.38 0.87 -15.80
N PHE A 170 -4.52 -0.10 -16.08
CA PHE A 170 -3.54 -0.65 -15.14
C PHE A 170 -2.37 -1.25 -15.90
N LYS A 171 -1.21 -1.28 -15.26
CA LYS A 171 0.05 -1.75 -15.85
C LYS A 171 0.97 -2.25 -14.74
N ASP A 172 1.76 -3.29 -15.03
CA ASP A 172 2.81 -3.84 -14.17
C ASP A 172 2.29 -4.17 -12.75
N VAL A 173 1.07 -4.69 -12.63
CA VAL A 173 0.47 -5.09 -11.35
C VAL A 173 1.02 -6.46 -10.94
N ASP A 174 1.76 -6.55 -9.82
CA ASP A 174 2.22 -7.84 -9.28
C ASP A 174 1.03 -8.67 -8.77
N THR A 175 0.83 -9.83 -9.38
CA THR A 175 -0.26 -10.75 -9.07
C THR A 175 -0.03 -11.59 -7.79
N GLY A 176 1.23 -11.62 -7.31
CA GLY A 176 1.72 -12.57 -6.32
C GLY A 176 1.97 -13.98 -6.89
N LEU A 177 1.70 -14.22 -8.17
CA LEU A 177 2.06 -15.45 -8.86
C LEU A 177 3.49 -15.38 -9.40
N ARG A 178 4.12 -16.55 -9.53
CA ARG A 178 5.51 -16.70 -9.97
C ARG A 178 5.57 -17.74 -11.08
N GLY A 179 6.23 -17.39 -12.18
CA GLY A 179 6.45 -18.24 -13.34
C GLY A 179 7.73 -19.08 -13.21
N GLN A 180 8.29 -19.49 -14.35
CA GLN A 180 9.56 -20.22 -14.37
C GLN A 180 10.69 -19.38 -13.76
N ASN A 181 11.58 -20.03 -13.01
CA ASN A 181 12.71 -19.40 -12.29
C ASN A 181 12.26 -18.30 -11.31
N ASP A 182 11.06 -18.44 -10.73
CA ASP A 182 10.50 -17.48 -9.77
C ASP A 182 10.26 -16.06 -10.34
N ALA A 183 10.14 -15.95 -11.67
CA ALA A 183 9.86 -14.67 -12.32
C ALA A 183 8.46 -14.16 -11.95
N VAL A 184 8.34 -12.87 -11.64
CA VAL A 184 7.05 -12.23 -11.33
C VAL A 184 6.13 -12.28 -12.54
N VAL A 185 4.86 -12.64 -12.30
CA VAL A 185 3.78 -12.53 -13.28
C VAL A 185 3.02 -11.23 -13.03
N TYR A 186 3.02 -10.35 -14.03
CA TYR A 186 2.37 -9.04 -13.99
C TYR A 186 1.04 -9.05 -14.76
N ALA A 187 0.01 -8.48 -14.16
CA ALA A 187 -1.25 -8.15 -14.84
C ALA A 187 -1.15 -6.75 -15.47
N ASN A 188 -1.59 -6.64 -16.72
CA ASN A 188 -1.62 -5.41 -17.49
C ASN A 188 -2.95 -5.29 -18.21
N CYS A 189 -3.43 -4.06 -18.38
CA CYS A 189 -4.52 -3.79 -19.32
C CYS A 189 -4.07 -4.20 -20.73
N LEU A 190 -4.96 -4.81 -21.52
CA LEU A 190 -4.65 -5.31 -22.86
C LEU A 190 -4.08 -4.20 -23.78
N GLU A 191 -4.54 -2.98 -23.57
CA GLU A 191 -4.05 -1.76 -24.24
C GLU A 191 -2.55 -1.52 -24.07
N VAL A 192 -1.93 -2.01 -22.98
CA VAL A 192 -0.47 -1.93 -22.77
C VAL A 192 0.27 -2.83 -23.76
N LEU A 193 -0.31 -4.00 -24.05
CA LEU A 193 0.29 -4.99 -24.93
C LEU A 193 0.02 -4.65 -26.41
N SER A 194 -1.18 -4.17 -26.70
CA SER A 194 -1.63 -3.82 -28.04
C SER A 194 -2.59 -2.63 -27.98
N PRO A 195 -2.09 -1.40 -28.21
CA PRO A 195 -2.94 -0.21 -28.22
C PRO A 195 -4.08 -0.31 -29.24
N GLY A 196 -5.30 0.02 -28.79
CA GLY A 196 -6.56 -0.06 -29.51
C GLY A 196 -7.10 -1.49 -29.68
N ALA A 197 -6.52 -2.50 -29.03
CA ALA A 197 -7.00 -3.87 -29.15
C ALA A 197 -8.38 -4.04 -28.52
N GLU A 198 -8.61 -3.48 -27.33
CA GLU A 198 -9.88 -3.65 -26.60
C GLU A 198 -11.08 -3.17 -27.42
N ASP A 199 -10.93 -2.03 -28.08
CA ASP A 199 -11.98 -1.44 -28.92
C ASP A 199 -12.25 -2.30 -30.16
N LYS A 200 -11.18 -2.82 -30.80
CA LYS A 200 -11.29 -3.67 -31.98
C LYS A 200 -12.03 -4.97 -31.69
N ILE A 201 -11.85 -5.53 -30.51
CA ILE A 201 -12.48 -6.79 -30.10
C ILE A 201 -13.77 -6.57 -29.30
N ASN A 202 -14.17 -5.31 -29.08
CA ASN A 202 -15.32 -4.91 -28.27
C ASN A 202 -15.33 -5.54 -26.86
N LYS A 203 -14.16 -5.56 -26.23
CA LYS A 203 -13.94 -6.08 -24.87
C LYS A 203 -13.13 -5.04 -24.08
N PRO A 204 -13.73 -3.89 -23.72
CA PRO A 204 -13.01 -2.84 -23.01
C PRO A 204 -12.91 -3.11 -21.51
N SER A 205 -11.80 -2.66 -20.91
CA SER A 205 -11.68 -2.59 -19.45
C SER A 205 -12.52 -1.41 -18.95
N VAL A 206 -13.59 -1.67 -18.19
CA VAL A 206 -14.61 -0.66 -17.84
C VAL A 206 -15.16 -0.83 -16.42
N TYR A 207 -15.55 0.30 -15.82
CA TYR A 207 -16.29 0.32 -14.57
C TYR A 207 -17.76 0.72 -14.80
N ASP A 208 -18.65 -0.27 -14.78
CA ASP A 208 -20.10 -0.05 -14.72
C ASP A 208 -20.55 0.14 -13.26
N LYS A 209 -20.57 1.40 -12.83
CA LYS A 209 -21.02 1.78 -11.48
C LYS A 209 -22.48 1.45 -11.21
N ALA A 210 -23.34 1.49 -12.23
CA ALA A 210 -24.78 1.28 -12.05
C ALA A 210 -25.06 -0.19 -11.71
N ASN A 211 -24.36 -1.09 -12.39
CA ASN A 211 -24.45 -2.54 -12.17
C ASN A 211 -23.37 -3.08 -11.21
N LYS A 212 -22.63 -2.20 -10.53
CA LYS A 212 -21.56 -2.55 -9.58
C LYS A 212 -20.58 -3.60 -10.13
N THR A 213 -20.21 -3.44 -11.40
CA THR A 213 -19.40 -4.40 -12.14
C THR A 213 -18.17 -3.72 -12.71
N LEU A 214 -17.01 -4.35 -12.53
CA LEU A 214 -15.77 -3.98 -13.19
C LEU A 214 -15.34 -5.13 -14.11
N THR A 215 -14.99 -4.77 -15.33
CA THR A 215 -14.48 -5.73 -16.33
C THR A 215 -13.06 -5.33 -16.68
N PHE A 216 -12.16 -6.30 -16.73
CA PHE A 216 -10.74 -6.09 -17.03
C PHE A 216 -10.35 -6.99 -18.19
N SER A 217 -9.91 -6.42 -19.30
CA SER A 217 -9.23 -7.16 -20.37
C SER A 217 -7.76 -7.21 -20.01
N THR A 218 -7.35 -8.33 -19.42
CA THR A 218 -6.04 -8.48 -18.78
C THR A 218 -5.10 -9.30 -19.63
N ALA A 219 -3.87 -8.80 -19.81
CA ALA A 219 -2.73 -9.55 -20.29
C ALA A 219 -1.78 -9.86 -19.12
N TYR A 220 -1.56 -11.15 -18.87
CA TYR A 220 -0.61 -11.65 -17.90
C TYR A 220 0.74 -11.87 -18.57
N THR A 221 1.77 -11.20 -18.07
CA THR A 221 3.08 -11.17 -18.71
C THR A 221 4.23 -11.24 -17.72
N GLY A 222 5.45 -11.48 -18.22
CA GLY A 222 6.67 -11.20 -17.48
C GLY A 222 7.01 -9.71 -17.49
N ALA A 223 8.15 -9.37 -16.88
CA ALA A 223 8.59 -7.98 -16.74
C ALA A 223 8.61 -7.20 -18.08
N ASN A 224 8.19 -5.93 -18.05
CA ASN A 224 8.09 -5.05 -19.21
C ASN A 224 7.12 -5.56 -20.30
N ALA A 225 6.02 -6.21 -19.89
CA ALA A 225 5.04 -6.80 -20.80
C ALA A 225 5.62 -7.83 -21.79
N LYS A 226 6.66 -8.56 -21.38
CA LYS A 226 7.33 -9.57 -22.21
C LYS A 226 6.99 -10.98 -21.76
N GLY A 227 6.78 -11.86 -22.74
CA GLY A 227 6.32 -13.22 -22.51
C GLY A 227 4.89 -13.21 -22.02
N ILE A 228 3.99 -13.82 -22.77
CA ILE A 228 2.56 -13.82 -22.44
C ILE A 228 2.24 -15.17 -21.81
N TYR A 229 1.70 -15.12 -20.60
CA TYR A 229 1.21 -16.30 -19.88
C TYR A 229 -0.26 -16.55 -20.18
N ALA A 230 -1.07 -15.49 -20.18
CA ALA A 230 -2.50 -15.54 -20.42
C ALA A 230 -3.02 -14.19 -20.93
N VAL A 231 -4.14 -14.21 -21.65
CA VAL A 231 -4.91 -13.02 -21.99
C VAL A 231 -6.39 -13.36 -21.87
N GLU A 232 -7.06 -12.77 -20.89
CA GLU A 232 -8.45 -13.10 -20.55
C GLU A 232 -9.22 -11.87 -20.10
N MET A 233 -10.54 -11.98 -20.10
CA MET A 233 -11.42 -10.99 -19.50
C MET A 233 -11.82 -11.45 -18.09
N GLU A 234 -11.52 -10.61 -17.11
CA GLU A 234 -11.90 -10.81 -15.72
C GLU A 234 -13.11 -9.94 -15.39
N THR A 235 -13.97 -10.45 -14.50
CA THR A 235 -15.15 -9.69 -14.05
C THR A 235 -15.20 -9.67 -12.53
N PHE A 236 -15.30 -8.48 -11.96
CA PHE A 236 -15.50 -8.27 -10.53
C PHE A 236 -16.88 -7.66 -10.28
N VAL A 237 -17.70 -8.34 -9.48
CA VAL A 237 -19.04 -7.87 -9.09
C VAL A 237 -19.07 -7.67 -7.57
N TYR A 238 -19.52 -6.50 -7.11
CA TYR A 238 -19.56 -6.16 -5.69
C TYR A 238 -20.94 -5.73 -5.20
N GLU A 239 -21.14 -5.90 -3.89
CA GLU A 239 -22.32 -5.42 -3.16
C GLU A 239 -22.05 -4.09 -2.45
#